data_AF-A0A369UQ84-F1
#
_entry.id   AF-A0A369UQ84-F1
#
_cell.length_a   1.000
_cell.length_b   1.000
_cell.length_c   1.000
_cell.angle_alpha   90.00
_cell.angle_beta   90.00
_cell.angle_gamma   90.00
#
_symmetry.space_group_name_H-M   'P 1'
#
loop_
_entity.id
_entity.type
_entity.pdbx_description
1 polymer ?
#
loop_
_entity_poly.entity_id
_entity_poly.type
_entity_poly.pdbx_seq_one_letter_code
_entity_poly.pdbx_strand_id
1 'polypeptide(L)'
;MPYEDVMNIVLPHQGNRSAHLTAHYGEQRAKGPHGGSDFNYEGGQTGINLTHPTVHSSVSGEVTFVGGQYGTIKIKDAEGNSHEILHTQTQSVTVGQKLTVGEEIGTMGGRGPNGGAQYAQHVHYQMKDSQGRPVNPEEFWSQRPVQTSTGPHTATVERTPHAHLDAKANGLLKHGERGTEVQALQTALNKLGYTDVQGKTLQADGDFGANTKHAVEAFQHDHGLKVDGIAGPKTLEAIHHQSQRQEPRSMQTPSAPLSRLDDAKHPDHAMYRQALSAVHQMDAEQRRTPDQHSNNLAAALVVAARRDGLSQIHHAALSDDATRTFAVQGELRSPLKQITHVQTAEAINTPVEKSSAAWDQTIQQKHKEQAQLTQQQEQHPQTSSRTNTSPGM
;
A
#
# COMPACT_ATOMS: atom_id res chain seq x y z
N MET A 1 21.17 -3.99 9.50
CA MET A 1 19.75 -3.90 9.11
C MET A 1 19.72 -3.36 7.69
N PRO A 2 19.09 -4.04 6.70
CA PRO A 2 18.92 -3.50 5.36
C PRO A 2 18.46 -2.03 5.38
N TYR A 3 19.01 -1.18 4.51
CA TYR A 3 18.64 0.23 4.51
C TYR A 3 17.15 0.46 4.15
N GLU A 4 16.55 -0.46 3.40
CA GLU A 4 15.11 -0.46 3.12
C GLU A 4 14.26 -0.57 4.39
N ASP A 5 14.67 -1.39 5.36
CA ASP A 5 13.96 -1.49 6.64
C ASP A 5 14.04 -0.18 7.42
N VAL A 6 15.18 0.51 7.33
CA VAL A 6 15.35 1.84 7.94
C VAL A 6 14.44 2.86 7.27
N MET A 7 14.32 2.84 5.95
CA MET A 7 13.37 3.69 5.22
C MET A 7 11.92 3.38 5.63
N ASN A 8 11.57 2.11 5.82
CA ASN A 8 10.24 1.69 6.26
C ASN A 8 9.98 1.96 7.75
N ILE A 9 11.01 2.14 8.57
CA ILE A 9 10.85 2.72 9.91
C ILE A 9 10.56 4.21 9.79
N VAL A 10 11.38 4.93 9.03
CA VAL A 10 11.30 6.39 8.90
C VAL A 10 10.00 6.83 8.21
N LEU A 11 9.60 6.13 7.14
CA LEU A 11 8.38 6.32 6.35
C LEU A 11 7.65 4.97 6.20
N PRO A 12 6.83 4.57 7.19
CA PRO A 12 6.15 3.28 7.20
C PRO A 12 5.20 3.05 6.04
N HIS A 13 4.95 1.78 5.69
CA HIS A 13 4.02 1.43 4.60
C HIS A 13 2.67 2.12 4.74
N GLN A 14 2.15 2.58 3.62
CA GLN A 14 0.84 3.21 3.52
C GLN A 14 -0.05 2.37 2.60
N GLY A 15 -0.70 1.36 3.19
CA GLY A 15 -1.39 0.32 2.42
C GLY A 15 -0.39 -0.49 1.58
N ASN A 16 -0.58 -0.52 0.26
CA ASN A 16 0.30 -1.24 -0.67
C ASN A 16 1.50 -0.41 -1.16
N ARG A 17 1.75 0.76 -0.56
CA ARG A 17 2.83 1.66 -0.97
C ARG A 17 3.96 1.63 0.06
N SER A 18 5.16 1.38 -0.43
CA SER A 18 6.40 1.41 0.35
C SER A 18 7.24 2.62 -0.07
N ALA A 19 7.98 3.18 0.87
CA ALA A 19 8.96 4.18 0.51
C ALA A 19 10.07 3.52 -0.33
N HIS A 20 10.57 4.24 -1.32
CA HIS A 20 11.67 3.77 -2.17
C HIS A 20 12.69 4.88 -2.37
N LEU A 21 13.94 4.46 -2.61
CA LEU A 21 15.02 5.37 -2.97
C LEU A 21 14.69 6.10 -4.27
N THR A 22 14.88 7.41 -4.23
CA THR A 22 14.75 8.32 -5.36
C THR A 22 16.07 9.00 -5.71
N ALA A 23 17.02 9.01 -4.78
CA ALA A 23 18.42 9.32 -5.04
C ALA A 23 19.34 8.71 -3.99
N HIS A 24 20.56 8.39 -4.41
CA HIS A 24 21.54 7.71 -3.57
C HIS A 24 22.55 8.67 -2.93
N TYR A 25 23.19 8.22 -1.86
CA TYR A 25 24.38 8.89 -1.32
C TYR A 25 25.52 8.87 -2.35
N GLY A 26 26.23 9.99 -2.46
CA GLY A 26 27.37 10.14 -3.36
C GLY A 26 27.02 10.30 -4.85
N GLU A 27 25.73 10.28 -5.21
CA GLU A 27 25.26 10.54 -6.57
C GLU A 27 25.76 11.91 -7.06
N GLN A 28 26.36 11.94 -8.25
CA GLN A 28 26.96 13.17 -8.78
C GLN A 28 25.89 14.14 -9.27
N ARG A 29 25.84 15.33 -8.67
CA ARG A 29 24.92 16.41 -9.06
C ARG A 29 25.70 17.66 -9.47
N ALA A 30 25.02 18.61 -10.11
CA ALA A 30 25.61 19.88 -10.55
C ALA A 30 26.27 20.70 -9.41
N LYS A 31 25.88 20.47 -8.16
CA LYS A 31 26.42 21.14 -6.96
C LYS A 31 27.38 20.27 -6.15
N GLY A 32 27.85 19.16 -6.71
CA GLY A 32 28.70 18.18 -6.05
C GLY A 32 27.95 16.89 -5.69
N PRO A 33 28.64 15.94 -5.04
CA PRO A 33 28.06 14.65 -4.66
C PRO A 33 26.94 14.84 -3.63
N HIS A 34 25.92 14.01 -3.76
CA HIS A 34 24.77 14.02 -2.86
C HIS A 34 25.18 13.55 -1.45
N GLY A 35 24.89 14.37 -0.42
CA GLY A 35 25.37 14.16 0.95
C GLY A 35 24.52 13.19 1.81
N GLY A 36 23.47 12.61 1.24
CA GLY A 36 22.52 11.72 1.91
C GLY A 36 21.79 10.86 0.88
N SER A 37 20.72 10.20 1.31
CA SER A 37 19.83 9.44 0.43
C SER A 37 18.43 10.04 0.48
N ASP A 38 17.76 10.10 -0.67
CA ASP A 38 16.41 10.66 -0.81
C ASP A 38 15.40 9.53 -1.02
N PHE A 39 14.30 9.53 -0.28
CA PHE A 39 13.23 8.53 -0.48
C PHE A 39 11.84 9.10 -0.23
N ASN A 40 10.85 8.51 -0.93
CA ASN A 40 9.42 8.84 -0.82
C ASN A 40 8.54 7.68 -1.35
N TYR A 41 7.21 7.80 -1.34
CA TYR A 41 6.32 6.71 -1.78
C TYR A 41 6.10 6.64 -3.30
N GLU A 42 5.84 7.78 -3.96
CA GLU A 42 5.56 7.86 -5.39
C GLU A 42 5.94 9.25 -5.92
N GLY A 43 6.71 9.35 -7.02
CA GLY A 43 7.16 10.61 -7.66
C GLY A 43 6.77 11.90 -6.90
N GLY A 44 7.69 12.41 -6.06
CA GLY A 44 7.49 13.27 -4.88
C GLY A 44 6.61 14.52 -4.96
N GLN A 45 5.96 14.82 -6.07
CA GLN A 45 5.00 15.91 -6.22
C GLN A 45 3.57 15.41 -6.43
N THR A 46 3.28 14.16 -6.13
CA THR A 46 1.97 13.54 -6.40
C THR A 46 1.46 12.70 -5.24
N GLY A 47 0.14 12.52 -5.21
CA GLY A 47 -0.58 11.60 -4.34
C GLY A 47 -0.18 11.67 -2.86
N ILE A 48 0.18 10.54 -2.26
CA ILE A 48 0.38 10.42 -0.80
C ILE A 48 1.53 11.27 -0.30
N ASN A 49 2.50 11.58 -1.15
CA ASN A 49 3.61 12.43 -0.77
C ASN A 49 3.17 13.87 -0.45
N LEU A 50 2.07 14.34 -1.07
CA LEU A 50 1.47 15.66 -0.79
C LEU A 50 0.62 15.69 0.49
N THR A 51 0.33 14.55 1.12
CA THR A 51 -0.41 14.51 2.39
C THR A 51 0.50 14.68 3.61
N HIS A 52 1.79 14.97 3.38
CA HIS A 52 2.82 15.07 4.41
C HIS A 52 2.84 13.87 5.38
N PRO A 53 3.14 12.64 4.88
CA PRO A 53 3.17 11.44 5.71
C PRO A 53 4.06 11.60 6.95
N THR A 54 3.64 10.97 8.04
CA THR A 54 4.37 10.98 9.31
C THR A 54 5.76 10.35 9.14
N VAL A 55 6.75 11.03 9.71
CA VAL A 55 8.15 10.60 9.74
C VAL A 55 8.49 10.15 11.14
N HIS A 56 9.20 9.04 11.26
CA HIS A 56 9.58 8.42 12.53
C HIS A 56 11.10 8.31 12.70
N SER A 57 11.54 8.15 13.95
CA SER A 57 12.95 8.01 14.27
C SER A 57 13.51 6.66 13.81
N SER A 58 14.61 6.68 13.06
CA SER A 58 15.37 5.46 12.70
C SER A 58 16.15 4.85 13.87
N VAL A 59 16.37 5.62 14.96
CA VAL A 59 17.24 5.23 16.08
C VAL A 59 16.64 5.57 17.43
N SER A 60 17.02 4.82 18.44
CA SER A 60 16.94 5.30 19.82
C SER A 60 18.09 6.28 20.06
N GLY A 61 17.80 7.43 20.68
CA GLY A 61 18.80 8.48 20.84
C GLY A 61 18.25 9.76 21.44
N GLU A 62 19.07 10.81 21.42
CA GLU A 62 18.69 12.14 21.90
C GLU A 62 18.60 13.13 20.75
N VAL A 63 17.53 13.91 20.71
CA VAL A 63 17.34 14.99 19.74
C VAL A 63 18.33 16.12 20.04
N THR A 64 19.21 16.44 19.10
CA THR A 64 20.27 17.45 19.28
C THR A 64 20.01 18.74 18.50
N PHE A 65 19.09 18.72 17.53
CA PHE A 65 18.72 19.89 16.74
C PHE A 65 17.34 19.71 16.10
N VAL A 66 16.55 20.79 16.07
CA VAL A 66 15.23 20.84 15.39
C VAL A 66 15.09 22.20 14.69
N GLY A 67 14.70 22.20 13.42
CA GLY A 67 14.33 23.41 12.66
C GLY A 67 15.35 23.83 11.59
N GLY A 68 15.63 25.13 11.49
CA GLY A 68 16.49 25.68 10.44
C GLY A 68 15.84 25.71 9.04
N GLN A 69 16.59 26.18 8.05
CA GLN A 69 16.12 26.43 6.68
C GLN A 69 15.61 25.19 5.94
N TYR A 70 15.98 23.99 6.39
CA TYR A 70 15.57 22.72 5.79
C TYR A 70 14.55 21.96 6.64
N GLY A 71 14.09 22.48 7.79
CA GLY A 71 13.27 21.68 8.72
C GLY A 71 14.02 20.42 9.17
N THR A 72 15.25 20.58 9.64
CA THR A 72 16.12 19.46 10.01
C THR A 72 15.77 18.95 11.41
N ILE A 73 15.75 17.63 11.57
CA ILE A 73 15.74 16.96 12.87
C ILE A 73 17.05 16.17 12.96
N LYS A 74 17.81 16.35 14.04
CA LYS A 74 19.05 15.59 14.29
C LYS A 74 18.93 14.76 15.55
N ILE A 75 19.28 13.49 15.45
CA ILE A 75 19.21 12.52 16.55
C ILE A 75 20.59 11.91 16.71
N LYS A 76 21.13 11.95 17.93
CA LYS A 76 22.41 11.34 18.26
C LYS A 76 22.18 9.97 18.88
N ASP A 77 22.74 8.92 18.27
CA ASP A 77 22.65 7.54 18.78
C ASP A 77 23.63 7.30 19.94
N ALA A 78 23.56 6.10 20.53
CA ALA A 78 24.40 5.72 21.67
C ALA A 78 25.90 5.66 21.31
N GLU A 79 26.23 5.38 20.05
CA GLU A 79 27.60 5.38 19.53
C GLU A 79 28.10 6.79 19.17
N GLY A 80 27.25 7.79 19.30
CA GLY A 80 27.54 9.19 19.05
C GLY A 80 27.41 9.62 17.59
N ASN A 81 26.90 8.76 16.71
CA ASN A 81 26.59 9.10 15.33
C ASN A 81 25.39 10.04 15.28
N SER A 82 25.40 10.97 14.33
CA SER A 82 24.30 11.90 14.07
C SER A 82 23.48 11.40 12.88
N HIS A 83 22.20 11.17 13.12
CA HIS A 83 21.18 10.87 12.11
C HIS A 83 20.40 12.15 11.83
N GLU A 84 20.45 12.65 10.59
CA GLU A 84 19.85 13.92 10.22
C GLU A 84 18.77 13.71 9.14
N ILE A 85 17.54 14.12 9.47
CA ILE A 85 16.37 14.07 8.59
C ILE A 85 16.02 15.49 8.18
N LEU A 86 16.00 15.74 6.88
CA LEU A 86 15.84 17.06 6.28
C LEU A 86 14.55 17.13 5.45
N HIS A 87 14.21 18.35 5.04
CA HIS A 87 13.05 18.72 4.23
C HIS A 87 11.69 18.51 4.91
N THR A 88 11.64 18.27 6.22
CA THR A 88 10.37 18.02 6.93
C THR A 88 9.43 19.24 6.88
N GLN A 89 8.12 18.95 6.80
CA GLN A 89 7.07 19.96 6.82
C GLN A 89 6.76 20.41 8.26
N THR A 90 6.60 19.47 9.18
CA THR A 90 6.48 19.71 10.62
C THR A 90 7.56 18.96 11.39
N GLN A 91 7.88 19.43 12.60
CA GLN A 91 8.73 18.76 13.56
C GLN A 91 7.99 18.70 14.91
N SER A 92 7.72 17.50 15.42
CA SER A 92 6.91 17.28 16.63
C SER A 92 7.75 17.01 17.88
N VAL A 93 9.09 17.04 17.75
CA VAL A 93 10.06 16.79 18.83
C VAL A 93 10.78 18.04 19.29
N THR A 94 11.38 17.97 20.47
CA THR A 94 12.17 19.07 21.06
C THR A 94 13.61 18.64 21.34
N VAL A 95 14.54 19.60 21.32
CA VAL A 95 15.96 19.33 21.66
C VAL A 95 16.07 18.81 23.10
N GLY A 96 16.85 17.76 23.30
CA GLY A 96 17.00 17.03 24.57
C GLY A 96 15.99 15.89 24.76
N GLN A 97 14.98 15.76 23.89
CA GLN A 97 14.05 14.64 23.95
C GLN A 97 14.77 13.32 23.64
N LYS A 98 14.53 12.31 24.48
CA LYS A 98 14.97 10.94 24.24
C LYS A 98 13.89 10.22 23.45
N LEU A 99 14.30 9.56 22.37
CA LEU A 99 13.44 8.84 21.46
C LEU A 99 13.76 7.36 21.48
N THR A 100 12.76 6.54 21.17
CA THR A 100 12.93 5.15 20.74
C THR A 100 12.73 5.01 19.23
N VAL A 101 13.26 3.93 18.65
CA VAL A 101 13.05 3.59 17.23
C VAL A 101 11.56 3.55 16.92
N GLY A 102 11.14 4.19 15.83
CA GLY A 102 9.76 4.20 15.36
C GLY A 102 8.85 5.24 16.03
N GLU A 103 9.36 6.06 16.96
CA GLU A 103 8.59 7.21 17.47
C GLU A 103 8.41 8.28 16.40
N GLU A 104 7.23 8.89 16.36
CA GLU A 104 6.92 10.02 15.47
C GLU A 104 7.80 11.23 15.81
N ILE A 105 8.38 11.85 14.78
CA ILE A 105 9.26 13.01 14.93
C ILE A 105 8.84 14.22 14.09
N GLY A 106 7.94 14.04 13.12
CA GLY A 106 7.45 15.10 12.25
C GLY A 106 6.72 14.57 11.03
N THR A 107 6.65 15.37 9.98
CA THR A 107 6.03 14.98 8.71
C THR A 107 6.93 15.28 7.53
N MET A 108 6.84 14.45 6.48
CA MET A 108 7.60 14.61 5.26
C MET A 108 7.20 15.90 4.55
N GLY A 109 8.18 16.59 3.98
CA GLY A 109 7.98 17.88 3.33
C GLY A 109 8.87 18.06 2.11
N GLY A 110 8.92 19.32 1.63
CA GLY A 110 9.82 19.77 0.56
C GLY A 110 10.56 21.05 0.97
N ARG A 111 10.77 21.28 2.27
CA ARG A 111 11.27 22.56 2.80
C ARG A 111 12.73 22.80 2.42
N GLY A 112 13.03 24.00 1.92
CA GLY A 112 14.38 24.47 1.64
C GLY A 112 14.60 25.94 2.02
N PRO A 113 15.79 26.49 1.74
CA PRO A 113 16.17 27.86 2.11
C PRO A 113 15.23 28.94 1.60
N ASN A 114 14.53 28.67 0.51
CA ASN A 114 13.63 29.60 -0.17
C ASN A 114 12.14 29.32 0.11
N GLY A 115 11.79 28.34 0.97
CA GLY A 115 10.39 28.10 1.38
C GLY A 115 10.02 26.65 1.66
N GLY A 116 8.79 26.44 2.14
CA GLY A 116 8.29 25.13 2.60
C GLY A 116 8.03 24.07 1.52
N ALA A 117 7.97 24.47 0.24
CA ALA A 117 7.73 23.57 -0.90
C ALA A 117 8.77 23.78 -2.02
N GLN A 118 10.00 24.13 -1.65
CA GLN A 118 11.07 24.39 -2.62
C GLN A 118 11.47 23.12 -3.38
N TYR A 119 11.45 21.97 -2.72
CA TYR A 119 11.78 20.67 -3.30
C TYR A 119 10.53 19.82 -3.48
N ALA A 120 10.63 18.77 -4.31
CA ALA A 120 9.65 17.70 -4.28
C ALA A 120 9.52 17.13 -2.86
N GLN A 121 8.38 16.56 -2.50
CA GLN A 121 8.19 15.96 -1.18
C GLN A 121 9.03 14.67 -1.09
N HIS A 122 9.96 14.65 -0.16
CA HIS A 122 10.80 13.50 0.15
C HIS A 122 11.39 13.63 1.55
N VAL A 123 11.89 12.53 2.09
CA VAL A 123 12.84 12.56 3.19
C VAL A 123 14.24 12.54 2.59
N HIS A 124 15.05 13.54 2.93
CA HIS A 124 16.50 13.48 2.78
C HIS A 124 17.09 12.99 4.09
N TYR A 125 17.79 11.86 4.06
CA TYR A 125 18.42 11.23 5.21
C TYR A 125 19.94 11.25 5.05
N GLN A 126 20.65 11.86 5.99
CA GLN A 126 22.11 11.89 5.99
C GLN A 126 22.67 11.53 7.37
N MET A 127 23.92 11.09 7.37
CA MET A 127 24.58 10.64 8.59
C MET A 127 25.97 11.25 8.75
N LYS A 128 26.36 11.42 10.01
CA LYS A 128 27.74 11.69 10.41
C LYS A 128 28.16 10.75 11.52
N ASP A 129 29.42 10.33 11.50
CA ASP A 129 29.99 9.55 12.61
C ASP A 129 30.20 10.40 13.87
N SER A 130 30.67 9.78 14.94
CA SER A 130 30.98 10.45 16.21
C SER A 130 32.05 11.55 16.12
N GLN A 131 32.82 11.59 15.02
CA GLN A 131 33.82 12.63 14.73
C GLN A 131 33.26 13.72 13.79
N GLY A 132 31.99 13.65 13.42
CA GLY A 132 31.32 14.59 12.53
C GLY A 132 31.62 14.38 11.05
N ARG A 133 32.26 13.27 10.66
CA ARG A 133 32.57 12.96 9.25
C ARG A 133 31.33 12.41 8.55
N PRO A 134 31.02 12.83 7.30
CA PRO A 134 29.91 12.26 6.55
C PRO A 134 30.04 10.75 6.38
N VAL A 135 28.92 10.05 6.48
CA VAL A 135 28.84 8.59 6.36
C VAL A 135 27.77 8.24 5.33
N ASN A 136 28.04 7.26 4.48
CA ASN A 136 27.04 6.69 3.58
C ASN A 136 25.96 5.95 4.42
N PRO A 137 24.71 6.44 4.47
CA PRO A 137 23.66 5.80 5.26
C PRO A 137 23.33 4.38 4.79
N GLU A 138 23.33 4.16 3.47
CA GLU A 138 22.99 2.88 2.85
C GLU A 138 23.97 1.78 3.29
N GLU A 139 25.27 2.10 3.29
CA GLU A 139 26.33 1.20 3.74
C GLU A 139 26.36 1.05 5.27
N PHE A 140 26.24 2.15 6.01
CA PHE A 140 26.27 2.15 7.47
C PHE A 140 25.24 1.19 8.05
N TRP A 141 24.01 1.26 7.55
CA TRP A 141 22.92 0.42 8.02
C TRP A 141 23.06 -1.02 7.58
N SER A 142 23.41 -1.23 6.30
CA SER A 142 23.55 -2.57 5.72
C SER A 142 24.68 -3.38 6.34
N GLN A 143 25.72 -2.71 6.86
CA GLN A 143 26.89 -3.36 7.48
C GLN A 143 26.77 -3.49 9.01
N ARG A 144 25.73 -2.93 9.65
CA ARG A 144 25.50 -3.06 11.10
C ARG A 144 24.91 -4.43 11.49
N PRO A 145 25.50 -5.14 12.47
CA PRO A 145 24.85 -6.25 13.16
C PRO A 145 23.54 -5.77 13.80
N VAL A 146 22.49 -6.58 13.74
CA VAL A 146 21.20 -6.27 14.39
C VAL A 146 21.44 -6.07 15.89
N GLN A 147 21.23 -4.86 16.40
CA GLN A 147 21.28 -4.60 17.84
C GLN A 147 20.00 -5.13 18.48
N THR A 148 20.05 -6.34 19.03
CA THR A 148 19.08 -6.80 20.02
C THR A 148 19.46 -6.20 21.38
N SER A 149 18.77 -5.14 21.80
CA SER A 149 18.94 -4.60 23.15
C SER A 149 18.37 -5.57 24.18
N THR A 150 19.23 -6.41 24.76
CA THR A 150 18.94 -7.26 25.92
C THR A 150 18.91 -6.44 27.21
N GLY A 151 17.71 -6.19 27.75
CA GLY A 151 17.48 -6.02 29.18
C GLY A 151 17.09 -7.38 29.79
N PRO A 152 17.42 -7.68 31.06
CA PRO A 152 17.46 -9.05 31.56
C PRO A 152 16.09 -9.50 32.07
N HIS A 153 15.44 -10.41 31.34
CA HIS A 153 14.49 -11.33 31.95
C HIS A 153 14.83 -12.77 31.52
N THR A 154 15.38 -13.48 32.49
CA THR A 154 15.60 -14.91 32.55
C THR A 154 14.30 -15.70 32.38
N ALA A 155 14.21 -16.57 31.38
CA ALA A 155 13.58 -17.89 31.46
C ALA A 155 13.89 -18.72 30.20
N THR A 156 14.95 -19.53 30.32
CA THR A 156 15.15 -20.87 29.71
C THR A 156 14.40 -21.23 28.42
N VAL A 157 15.15 -21.31 27.31
CA VAL A 157 14.94 -22.34 26.26
C VAL A 157 16.31 -22.92 25.86
N GLU A 158 16.33 -24.25 25.73
CA GLU A 158 17.46 -25.12 25.41
C GLU A 158 17.98 -24.98 23.96
N ARG A 159 19.03 -25.76 23.65
CA ARG A 159 20.10 -25.59 22.65
C ARG A 159 19.74 -25.74 21.15
N THR A 160 20.36 -24.85 20.32
CA THR A 160 20.91 -24.99 18.92
C THR A 160 19.97 -25.32 17.72
N PRO A 161 20.33 -25.08 16.42
CA PRO A 161 21.22 -24.11 15.75
C PRO A 161 20.62 -23.42 14.46
N HIS A 162 21.08 -22.19 14.13
CA HIS A 162 21.03 -21.48 12.81
C HIS A 162 19.69 -21.31 12.02
N ALA A 163 19.43 -20.04 11.63
CA ALA A 163 18.60 -19.55 10.51
C ALA A 163 17.07 -19.38 10.77
N HIS A 164 16.25 -18.58 10.07
CA HIS A 164 16.26 -17.97 8.72
C HIS A 164 15.36 -16.71 8.73
N LEU A 165 15.57 -15.79 7.78
CA LEU A 165 14.79 -14.56 7.56
C LEU A 165 13.36 -14.89 7.10
N ASP A 166 12.35 -14.26 7.72
CA ASP A 166 10.94 -14.40 7.36
C ASP A 166 10.64 -13.81 5.97
N ALA A 167 9.87 -14.55 5.17
CA ALA A 167 9.44 -14.24 3.80
C ALA A 167 8.55 -12.98 3.64
N LYS A 168 8.44 -12.11 4.66
CA LYS A 168 7.59 -10.91 4.64
C LYS A 168 8.29 -9.62 4.21
N ALA A 169 9.63 -9.60 4.10
CA ALA A 169 10.36 -8.35 4.12
C ALA A 169 10.53 -7.63 2.76
N ASN A 170 10.40 -8.31 1.62
CA ASN A 170 10.84 -7.77 0.32
C ASN A 170 9.87 -8.01 -0.86
N GLY A 171 8.73 -8.69 -0.67
CA GLY A 171 7.80 -9.05 -1.75
C GLY A 171 8.41 -9.94 -2.85
N LEU A 172 9.56 -10.56 -2.57
CA LEU A 172 10.30 -11.47 -3.44
C LEU A 172 10.40 -12.79 -2.71
N LEU A 173 9.73 -13.82 -3.18
CA LEU A 173 9.92 -15.16 -2.61
C LEU A 173 11.04 -15.87 -3.38
N LYS A 174 12.10 -16.27 -2.70
CA LYS A 174 13.27 -16.93 -3.32
C LYS A 174 13.84 -18.06 -2.47
N HIS A 175 14.73 -18.83 -3.08
CA HIS A 175 15.36 -19.98 -2.44
C HIS A 175 15.97 -19.67 -1.08
N GLY A 176 15.61 -20.47 -0.07
CA GLY A 176 16.04 -20.31 1.32
C GLY A 176 15.15 -19.42 2.18
N GLU A 177 14.10 -18.79 1.62
CA GLU A 177 13.09 -18.08 2.41
C GLU A 177 12.01 -19.03 2.93
N ARG A 178 11.41 -18.68 4.05
CA ARG A 178 10.38 -19.48 4.71
C ARG A 178 9.22 -18.62 5.19
N GLY A 179 8.03 -19.20 5.23
CA GLY A 179 6.86 -18.58 5.84
C GLY A 179 5.56 -18.79 5.09
N THR A 180 4.50 -18.17 5.60
CA THR A 180 3.12 -18.31 5.10
C THR A 180 2.96 -17.88 3.64
N GLU A 181 3.78 -16.93 3.18
CA GLU A 181 3.81 -16.41 1.82
C GLU A 181 4.39 -17.44 0.85
N VAL A 182 5.44 -18.15 1.25
CA VAL A 182 6.00 -19.28 0.50
C VAL A 182 5.00 -20.43 0.44
N GLN A 183 4.29 -20.70 1.54
CA GLN A 183 3.24 -21.71 1.58
C GLN A 183 2.09 -21.37 0.63
N ALA A 184 1.67 -20.10 0.58
CA ALA A 184 0.67 -19.61 -0.34
C ALA A 184 1.13 -19.73 -1.81
N LEU A 185 2.40 -19.40 -2.09
CA LEU A 185 3.01 -19.59 -3.41
C LEU A 185 3.01 -21.06 -3.83
N GLN A 186 3.49 -21.97 -2.98
CA GLN A 186 3.51 -23.41 -3.24
C GLN A 186 2.09 -23.95 -3.51
N THR A 187 1.11 -23.50 -2.73
CA THR A 187 -0.30 -23.87 -2.91
C THR A 187 -0.84 -23.40 -4.27
N ALA A 188 -0.55 -22.16 -4.66
CA ALA A 188 -0.97 -21.61 -5.94
C ALA A 188 -0.31 -22.34 -7.12
N LEU A 189 1.00 -22.63 -7.05
CA LEU A 189 1.72 -23.39 -8.07
C LEU A 189 1.17 -24.81 -8.24
N ASN A 190 0.87 -25.50 -7.14
CA ASN A 190 0.24 -26.82 -7.17
C ASN A 190 -1.13 -26.79 -7.87
N LYS A 191 -1.96 -25.79 -7.55
CA LYS A 191 -3.27 -25.63 -8.17
C LYS A 191 -3.16 -25.39 -9.68
N LEU A 192 -2.12 -24.67 -10.09
CA LEU A 192 -1.79 -24.40 -11.48
C LEU A 192 -1.16 -25.59 -12.22
N GLY A 193 -0.90 -26.70 -11.51
CA GLY A 193 -0.35 -27.93 -12.08
C GLY A 193 1.17 -27.98 -12.13
N TYR A 194 1.88 -27.03 -11.50
CA TYR A 194 3.34 -27.04 -11.44
C TYR A 194 3.83 -27.96 -10.31
N THR A 195 4.82 -28.78 -10.64
CA THR A 195 5.33 -29.86 -9.78
C THR A 195 6.79 -29.65 -9.41
N ASP A 196 7.30 -30.47 -8.51
CA ASP A 196 8.73 -30.59 -8.25
C ASP A 196 9.50 -31.22 -9.42
N VAL A 197 10.82 -31.32 -9.25
CA VAL A 197 11.76 -31.89 -10.23
C VAL A 197 11.50 -33.37 -10.57
N GLN A 198 10.68 -34.07 -9.79
CA GLN A 198 10.32 -35.47 -10.00
C GLN A 198 8.91 -35.63 -10.59
N GLY A 199 8.23 -34.52 -10.93
CA GLY A 199 6.86 -34.53 -11.43
C GLY A 199 5.80 -34.75 -10.35
N LYS A 200 6.14 -34.55 -9.06
CA LYS A 200 5.20 -34.68 -7.94
C LYS A 200 4.74 -33.32 -7.43
N THR A 201 3.54 -33.28 -6.86
CA THR A 201 2.98 -32.09 -6.21
C THR A 201 3.95 -31.55 -5.15
N LEU A 202 4.16 -30.23 -5.12
CA LEU A 202 4.99 -29.56 -4.12
C LEU A 202 4.39 -29.76 -2.73
N GLN A 203 5.26 -29.90 -1.73
CA GLN A 203 4.84 -29.76 -0.34
C GLN A 203 4.65 -28.27 -0.04
N ALA A 204 3.46 -27.88 0.41
CA ALA A 204 3.17 -26.52 0.85
C ALA A 204 3.56 -26.36 2.33
N ASP A 205 4.85 -26.56 2.61
CA ASP A 205 5.45 -26.53 3.94
C ASP A 205 5.92 -25.14 4.35
N GLY A 206 5.83 -24.16 3.44
CA GLY A 206 6.30 -22.81 3.67
C GLY A 206 7.81 -22.66 3.48
N ASP A 207 8.52 -23.67 2.95
CA ASP A 207 9.95 -23.62 2.72
C ASP A 207 10.27 -23.44 1.22
N PHE A 208 10.99 -22.37 0.87
CA PHE A 208 11.35 -22.12 -0.52
C PHE A 208 12.60 -22.93 -0.86
N GLY A 209 12.41 -24.24 -0.98
CA GLY A 209 13.45 -25.20 -1.34
C GLY A 209 13.75 -25.25 -2.84
N ALA A 210 14.59 -26.20 -3.25
CA ALA A 210 14.95 -26.40 -4.65
C ALA A 210 13.73 -26.77 -5.51
N ASN A 211 12.77 -27.51 -4.93
CA ASN A 211 11.53 -27.91 -5.60
C ASN A 211 10.61 -26.71 -5.87
N THR A 212 10.46 -25.80 -4.89
CA THR A 212 9.67 -24.56 -5.06
C THR A 212 10.31 -23.65 -6.11
N LYS A 213 11.65 -23.53 -6.11
CA LYS A 213 12.39 -22.79 -7.14
C LYS A 213 12.14 -23.36 -8.54
N HIS A 214 12.22 -24.68 -8.69
CA HIS A 214 11.98 -25.34 -9.96
C HIS A 214 10.57 -25.07 -10.50
N ALA A 215 9.56 -25.16 -9.64
CA ALA A 215 8.18 -24.86 -10.04
C ALA A 215 7.97 -23.38 -10.42
N VAL A 216 8.65 -22.45 -9.74
CA VAL A 216 8.63 -21.03 -10.11
C VAL A 216 9.30 -20.81 -11.47
N GLU A 217 10.45 -21.43 -11.73
CA GLU A 217 11.15 -21.34 -13.02
C GLU A 217 10.29 -21.92 -14.17
N ALA A 218 9.64 -23.06 -13.94
CA ALA A 218 8.71 -23.66 -14.91
C ALA A 218 7.51 -22.74 -15.18
N PHE A 219 6.90 -22.16 -14.14
CA PHE A 219 5.83 -21.17 -14.31
C PHE A 219 6.28 -19.94 -15.09
N GLN A 220 7.44 -19.40 -14.75
CA GLN A 220 8.02 -18.24 -15.42
C GLN A 220 8.27 -18.53 -16.91
N HIS A 221 8.81 -19.70 -17.23
CA HIS A 221 9.06 -20.13 -18.60
C HIS A 221 7.76 -20.20 -19.41
N ASP A 222 6.74 -20.88 -18.89
CA ASP A 222 5.47 -21.11 -19.59
C ASP A 222 4.66 -19.82 -19.80
N HIS A 223 4.93 -18.79 -18.99
CA HIS A 223 4.23 -17.49 -19.03
C HIS A 223 5.06 -16.38 -19.67
N GLY A 224 6.22 -16.70 -20.27
CA GLY A 224 7.07 -15.70 -20.93
C GLY A 224 7.64 -14.65 -19.98
N LEU A 225 7.79 -15.00 -18.70
CA LEU A 225 8.43 -14.16 -17.69
C LEU A 225 9.94 -14.42 -17.68
N LYS A 226 10.68 -13.54 -17.00
CA LYS A 226 12.10 -13.77 -16.75
C LYS A 226 12.25 -15.01 -15.86
N VAL A 227 12.96 -16.03 -16.35
CA VAL A 227 13.22 -17.28 -15.63
C VAL A 227 14.41 -17.09 -14.71
N ASP A 228 14.17 -16.60 -13.50
CA ASP A 228 15.20 -16.40 -12.47
C ASP A 228 14.91 -17.16 -11.16
N GLY A 229 13.79 -17.90 -11.11
CA GLY A 229 13.41 -18.72 -9.96
C GLY A 229 13.06 -17.90 -8.72
N ILE A 230 12.76 -16.61 -8.92
CA ILE A 230 12.34 -15.67 -7.89
C ILE A 230 10.89 -15.27 -8.16
N ALA A 231 10.00 -15.54 -7.21
CA ALA A 231 8.63 -15.05 -7.28
C ALA A 231 8.55 -13.61 -6.77
N GLY A 232 9.00 -12.68 -7.61
CA GLY A 232 8.79 -11.24 -7.44
C GLY A 232 7.41 -10.78 -7.88
N PRO A 233 7.10 -9.46 -7.77
CA PRO A 233 5.75 -8.92 -7.98
C PRO A 233 5.08 -9.33 -9.29
N LYS A 234 5.82 -9.28 -10.42
CA LYS A 234 5.30 -9.70 -11.73
C LYS A 234 4.97 -11.20 -11.80
N THR A 235 5.80 -12.03 -11.16
CA THR A 235 5.57 -13.47 -11.07
C THR A 235 4.37 -13.77 -10.18
N LEU A 236 4.26 -13.10 -9.01
CA LEU A 236 3.15 -13.28 -8.07
C LEU A 236 1.80 -12.81 -8.65
N GLU A 237 1.80 -11.68 -9.35
CA GLU A 237 0.62 -11.16 -10.06
C GLU A 237 0.16 -12.12 -11.17
N ALA A 238 1.10 -12.64 -11.98
CA ALA A 238 0.79 -13.62 -13.01
C ALA A 238 0.21 -14.93 -12.43
N ILE A 239 0.80 -15.45 -11.33
CA ILE A 239 0.29 -16.63 -10.60
C ILE A 239 -1.12 -16.37 -10.08
N HIS A 240 -1.37 -15.18 -9.52
CA HIS A 240 -2.70 -14.80 -9.01
C HIS A 240 -3.74 -14.76 -10.13
N HIS A 241 -3.44 -14.10 -11.25
CA HIS A 241 -4.34 -14.03 -12.41
C HIS A 241 -4.65 -15.41 -13.00
N GLN A 242 -3.68 -16.30 -13.08
CA GLN A 242 -3.90 -17.66 -13.59
C GLN A 242 -4.68 -18.53 -12.60
N SER A 243 -4.41 -18.37 -11.30
CA SER A 243 -5.13 -19.10 -10.24
C SER A 243 -6.60 -18.73 -10.19
N GLN A 244 -6.95 -17.50 -10.58
CA GLN A 244 -8.32 -17.02 -10.76
C GLN A 244 -8.96 -17.51 -12.07
N ARG A 245 -8.18 -17.70 -13.14
CA ARG A 245 -8.66 -18.22 -14.43
C ARG A 245 -8.95 -19.72 -14.42
N GLN A 246 -8.27 -20.49 -13.57
CA GLN A 246 -8.46 -21.95 -13.41
C GLN A 246 -9.51 -22.34 -12.36
N GLU A 247 -10.10 -21.39 -11.63
CA GLU A 247 -11.35 -21.68 -10.92
C GLU A 247 -12.43 -21.98 -11.97
N PRO A 248 -13.05 -23.19 -11.95
CA PRO A 248 -14.22 -23.40 -12.77
C PRO A 248 -15.22 -22.31 -12.42
N ARG A 249 -15.79 -21.69 -13.45
CA ARG A 249 -16.94 -20.78 -13.42
C ARG A 249 -18.11 -21.48 -12.73
N SER A 250 -18.06 -21.57 -11.41
CA SER A 250 -19.07 -22.18 -10.56
C SER A 250 -19.57 -21.08 -9.64
N MET A 251 -20.69 -20.50 -10.05
CA MET A 251 -21.77 -20.01 -9.18
C MET A 251 -21.44 -20.02 -7.68
N GLN A 252 -21.10 -18.88 -7.09
CA GLN A 252 -21.19 -18.71 -5.64
C GLN A 252 -21.81 -17.36 -5.28
N THR A 253 -23.05 -17.48 -4.83
CA THR A 253 -23.77 -16.59 -3.90
C THR A 253 -23.90 -17.38 -2.56
N PRO A 254 -24.23 -16.74 -1.41
CA PRO A 254 -23.27 -16.26 -0.41
C PRO A 254 -23.50 -16.87 0.99
N SER A 255 -22.50 -16.93 1.89
CA SER A 255 -22.80 -17.19 3.31
C SER A 255 -21.70 -16.87 4.34
N ALA A 256 -21.08 -15.69 4.28
CA ALA A 256 -20.49 -15.08 5.47
C ALA A 256 -21.22 -13.75 5.72
N PRO A 257 -21.54 -13.37 6.98
CA PRO A 257 -22.02 -12.02 7.25
C PRO A 257 -20.94 -11.06 6.77
N LEU A 258 -21.29 -10.23 5.79
CA LEU A 258 -20.35 -9.27 5.23
C LEU A 258 -19.98 -8.29 6.35
N SER A 259 -18.67 -8.09 6.52
CA SER A 259 -18.12 -7.16 7.49
C SER A 259 -18.70 -5.76 7.28
N ARG A 260 -18.70 -4.92 8.30
CA ARG A 260 -19.13 -3.51 8.13
C ARG A 260 -18.16 -2.76 7.20
N LEU A 261 -18.63 -1.70 6.55
CA LEU A 261 -17.81 -0.86 5.65
C LEU A 261 -16.54 -0.30 6.32
N ASP A 262 -16.60 -0.04 7.64
CA ASP A 262 -15.48 0.44 8.45
C ASP A 262 -14.50 -0.66 8.89
N ASP A 263 -14.81 -1.93 8.66
CA ASP A 263 -13.91 -3.07 8.90
C ASP A 263 -12.90 -3.21 7.76
N ALA A 264 -11.63 -3.36 8.10
CA ALA A 264 -10.53 -3.56 7.15
C ALA A 264 -10.72 -4.79 6.22
N LYS A 265 -11.53 -5.77 6.65
CA LYS A 265 -11.83 -6.98 5.85
C LYS A 265 -12.94 -6.77 4.83
N HIS A 266 -13.64 -5.64 4.85
CA HIS A 266 -14.70 -5.36 3.89
C HIS A 266 -14.10 -5.14 2.49
N PRO A 267 -14.66 -5.75 1.43
CA PRO A 267 -14.15 -5.60 0.06
C PRO A 267 -14.07 -4.13 -0.40
N ASP A 268 -14.96 -3.28 0.11
CA ASP A 268 -14.98 -1.84 -0.19
C ASP A 268 -14.42 -0.96 0.93
N HIS A 269 -13.69 -1.53 1.90
CA HIS A 269 -13.05 -0.73 2.95
C HIS A 269 -12.17 0.38 2.37
N ALA A 270 -11.45 0.08 1.27
CA ALA A 270 -10.63 1.08 0.58
C ALA A 270 -11.47 2.27 0.06
N MET A 271 -12.65 2.00 -0.50
CA MET A 271 -13.57 3.05 -0.97
C MET A 271 -14.21 3.81 0.21
N TYR A 272 -14.48 3.12 1.33
CA TYR A 272 -14.92 3.78 2.57
C TYR A 272 -13.87 4.75 3.11
N ARG A 273 -12.58 4.37 3.14
CA ARG A 273 -11.50 5.30 3.54
C ARG A 273 -11.37 6.49 2.59
N GLN A 274 -11.57 6.28 1.29
CA GLN A 274 -11.61 7.36 0.29
C GLN A 274 -12.77 8.34 0.57
N ALA A 275 -13.98 7.82 0.77
CA ALA A 275 -15.15 8.63 1.12
C ALA A 275 -14.92 9.40 2.43
N LEU A 276 -14.34 8.76 3.45
CA LEU A 276 -14.07 9.36 4.75
C LEU A 276 -13.08 10.52 4.63
N SER A 277 -11.97 10.32 3.92
CA SER A 277 -11.01 11.38 3.63
C SER A 277 -11.66 12.58 2.93
N ALA A 278 -12.50 12.31 1.94
CA ALA A 278 -13.19 13.34 1.17
C ALA A 278 -14.20 14.13 2.04
N VAL A 279 -14.95 13.43 2.91
CA VAL A 279 -15.88 14.07 3.86
C VAL A 279 -15.11 14.88 4.91
N HIS A 280 -13.97 14.41 5.41
CA HIS A 280 -13.16 15.17 6.37
C HIS A 280 -12.59 16.45 5.77
N GLN A 281 -12.18 16.41 4.50
CA GLN A 281 -11.75 17.61 3.78
C GLN A 281 -12.91 18.60 3.65
N MET A 282 -14.10 18.11 3.29
CA MET A 282 -15.31 18.93 3.21
C MET A 282 -15.69 19.51 4.60
N ASP A 283 -15.58 18.74 5.68
CA ASP A 283 -15.79 19.23 7.05
C ASP A 283 -14.81 20.36 7.38
N ALA A 284 -13.53 20.19 7.06
CA ALA A 284 -12.51 21.22 7.27
C ALA A 284 -12.83 22.52 6.50
N GLU A 285 -13.30 22.41 5.25
CA GLU A 285 -13.77 23.56 4.45
C GLU A 285 -14.97 24.27 5.10
N GLN A 286 -15.86 23.51 5.75
CA GLN A 286 -16.99 24.04 6.53
C GLN A 286 -16.62 24.41 7.98
N ARG A 287 -15.33 24.35 8.34
CA ARG A 287 -14.83 24.59 9.72
C ARG A 287 -15.48 23.67 10.77
N ARG A 288 -15.87 22.47 10.36
CA ARG A 288 -16.31 21.39 11.23
C ARG A 288 -15.15 20.44 11.52
N THR A 289 -15.16 19.88 12.72
CA THR A 289 -14.31 18.76 13.09
C THR A 289 -15.00 17.46 12.68
N PRO A 290 -14.29 16.52 12.05
CA PRO A 290 -14.86 15.21 11.76
C PRO A 290 -15.43 14.50 12.99
N ASP A 291 -16.59 13.88 12.83
CA ASP A 291 -17.35 13.24 13.90
C ASP A 291 -18.09 11.97 13.39
N GLN A 292 -18.99 11.42 14.22
CA GLN A 292 -19.77 10.24 13.82
C GLN A 292 -20.68 10.50 12.62
N HIS A 293 -21.16 11.74 12.43
CA HIS A 293 -21.95 12.10 11.25
C HIS A 293 -21.09 12.09 9.99
N SER A 294 -19.80 12.44 10.09
CA SER A 294 -18.83 12.30 9.00
C SER A 294 -18.64 10.83 8.60
N ASN A 295 -18.52 9.92 9.57
CA ASN A 295 -18.44 8.47 9.33
C ASN A 295 -19.69 7.93 8.61
N ASN A 296 -20.87 8.33 9.10
CA ASN A 296 -22.17 7.94 8.54
C ASN A 296 -22.33 8.42 7.09
N LEU A 297 -21.98 9.70 6.84
CA LEU A 297 -22.02 10.30 5.51
C LEU A 297 -21.07 9.59 4.54
N ALA A 298 -19.84 9.29 4.98
CA ALA A 298 -18.87 8.56 4.16
C ALA A 298 -19.40 7.17 3.76
N ALA A 299 -19.98 6.41 4.69
CA ALA A 299 -20.56 5.10 4.39
C ALA A 299 -21.71 5.20 3.38
N ALA A 300 -22.59 6.20 3.51
CA ALA A 300 -23.69 6.41 2.57
C ALA A 300 -23.18 6.77 1.16
N LEU A 301 -22.11 7.55 1.05
CA LEU A 301 -21.49 7.88 -0.23
C LEU A 301 -20.90 6.64 -0.94
N VAL A 302 -20.34 5.68 -0.20
CA VAL A 302 -19.87 4.40 -0.76
C VAL A 302 -21.02 3.62 -1.39
N VAL A 303 -22.15 3.51 -0.69
CA VAL A 303 -23.35 2.82 -1.19
C VAL A 303 -23.85 3.48 -2.48
N ALA A 304 -23.96 4.81 -2.48
CA ALA A 304 -24.40 5.57 -3.66
C ALA A 304 -23.40 5.43 -4.84
N ALA A 305 -22.10 5.49 -4.56
CA ALA A 305 -21.05 5.30 -5.55
C ALA A 305 -21.16 3.91 -6.21
N ARG A 306 -21.29 2.84 -5.42
CA ARG A 306 -21.44 1.49 -5.98
C ARG A 306 -22.73 1.30 -6.74
N ARG A 307 -23.85 1.84 -6.26
CA ARG A 307 -25.12 1.85 -6.99
C ARG A 307 -24.92 2.46 -8.38
N ASP A 308 -24.29 3.62 -8.44
CA ASP A 308 -24.18 4.42 -9.67
C ASP A 308 -22.94 4.04 -10.52
N GLY A 309 -22.17 3.03 -10.10
CA GLY A 309 -21.09 2.44 -10.90
C GLY A 309 -19.72 3.09 -10.74
N LEU A 310 -19.54 3.95 -9.75
CA LEU A 310 -18.23 4.49 -9.38
C LEU A 310 -17.36 3.39 -8.77
N SER A 311 -16.06 3.46 -9.07
CA SER A 311 -15.02 2.55 -8.58
C SER A 311 -14.08 3.21 -7.57
N GLN A 312 -14.15 4.54 -7.43
CA GLN A 312 -13.38 5.36 -6.49
C GLN A 312 -14.21 6.57 -6.03
N ILE A 313 -13.84 7.19 -4.91
CA ILE A 313 -14.32 8.52 -4.50
C ILE A 313 -13.09 9.40 -4.26
N HIS A 314 -12.94 10.49 -5.01
CA HIS A 314 -11.80 11.41 -4.85
C HIS A 314 -12.19 12.68 -4.08
N HIS A 315 -13.42 13.15 -4.27
CA HIS A 315 -13.91 14.37 -3.62
C HIS A 315 -15.34 14.20 -3.10
N ALA A 316 -15.65 14.96 -2.06
CA ALA A 316 -17.00 15.13 -1.55
C ALA A 316 -17.31 16.63 -1.51
N ALA A 317 -18.52 17.01 -1.90
CA ALA A 317 -18.95 18.41 -1.90
C ALA A 317 -20.41 18.53 -1.50
N LEU A 318 -20.75 19.56 -0.73
CA LEU A 318 -22.14 19.92 -0.45
C LEU A 318 -22.75 20.71 -1.61
N SER A 319 -24.06 20.55 -1.81
CA SER A 319 -24.84 21.51 -2.58
C SER A 319 -24.90 22.87 -1.87
N ASP A 320 -25.17 23.94 -2.62
CA ASP A 320 -25.27 25.30 -2.08
C ASP A 320 -26.30 25.43 -0.94
N ASP A 321 -27.37 24.63 -0.98
CA ASP A 321 -28.42 24.56 0.03
C ASP A 321 -28.17 23.50 1.12
N ALA A 322 -27.03 22.80 1.06
CA ALA A 322 -26.62 21.70 1.94
C ALA A 322 -27.61 20.51 2.01
N THR A 323 -28.56 20.41 1.08
CA THR A 323 -29.52 19.30 1.04
C THR A 323 -28.89 18.00 0.50
N ARG A 324 -27.85 18.12 -0.33
CA ARG A 324 -27.17 17.00 -0.97
C ARG A 324 -25.67 17.04 -0.75
N THR A 325 -25.08 15.85 -0.62
CA THR A 325 -23.64 15.67 -0.68
C THR A 325 -23.31 14.84 -1.91
N PHE A 326 -22.41 15.35 -2.75
CA PHE A 326 -21.93 14.71 -3.95
C PHE A 326 -20.65 13.94 -3.66
N ALA A 327 -20.52 12.74 -4.21
CA ALA A 327 -19.24 12.05 -4.34
C ALA A 327 -18.78 12.12 -5.80
N VAL A 328 -17.52 12.47 -6.00
CA VAL A 328 -16.94 12.70 -7.32
C VAL A 328 -15.76 11.76 -7.54
N GLN A 329 -15.78 11.04 -8.66
CA GLN A 329 -14.64 10.29 -9.19
C GLN A 329 -13.98 11.07 -10.33
N GLY A 330 -12.67 11.26 -10.23
CA GLY A 330 -11.85 12.05 -11.15
C GLY A 330 -11.66 13.51 -10.71
N GLU A 331 -10.91 14.26 -11.50
CA GLU A 331 -10.61 15.67 -11.24
C GLU A 331 -11.87 16.55 -11.32
N LEU A 332 -12.09 17.47 -10.37
CA LEU A 332 -13.28 18.34 -10.31
C LEU A 332 -13.53 19.13 -11.61
N ARG A 333 -12.46 19.55 -12.29
CA ARG A 333 -12.53 20.31 -13.55
C ARG A 333 -12.56 19.43 -14.80
N SER A 334 -12.42 18.12 -14.65
CA SER A 334 -12.49 17.20 -15.79
C SER A 334 -13.94 17.08 -16.31
N PRO A 335 -14.15 17.06 -17.64
CA PRO A 335 -15.43 16.69 -18.22
C PRO A 335 -15.72 15.18 -18.08
N LEU A 336 -14.71 14.36 -17.77
CA LEU A 336 -14.83 12.91 -17.61
C LEU A 336 -15.11 12.48 -16.16
N LYS A 337 -15.30 13.43 -15.23
CA LYS A 337 -15.62 13.11 -13.84
C LYS A 337 -16.96 12.39 -13.77
N GLN A 338 -17.07 11.42 -12.88
CA GLN A 338 -18.34 10.78 -12.54
C GLN A 338 -18.81 11.33 -11.20
N ILE A 339 -20.12 11.53 -11.07
CA ILE A 339 -20.71 12.14 -9.87
C ILE A 339 -21.90 11.31 -9.46
N THR A 340 -22.00 11.05 -8.16
CA THR A 340 -23.21 10.56 -7.49
C THR A 340 -23.57 11.51 -6.35
N HIS A 341 -24.72 11.30 -5.72
CA HIS A 341 -25.14 12.07 -4.56
C HIS A 341 -25.97 11.27 -3.57
N VAL A 342 -26.00 11.77 -2.33
CA VAL A 342 -26.91 11.35 -1.26
C VAL A 342 -27.65 12.56 -0.70
N GLN A 343 -28.79 12.32 -0.04
CA GLN A 343 -29.46 13.33 0.78
C GLN A 343 -28.67 13.51 2.08
N THR A 344 -28.13 14.70 2.32
CA THR A 344 -27.17 14.92 3.43
C THR A 344 -27.79 14.61 4.78
N ALA A 345 -29.01 15.08 5.03
CA ALA A 345 -29.71 14.87 6.30
C ALA A 345 -30.02 13.39 6.58
N GLU A 346 -30.33 12.61 5.55
CA GLU A 346 -30.55 11.17 5.69
C GLU A 346 -29.23 10.44 5.93
N ALA A 347 -28.21 10.77 5.14
CA ALA A 347 -26.90 10.13 5.18
C ALA A 347 -26.20 10.30 6.53
N ILE A 348 -26.18 11.51 7.10
CA ILE A 348 -25.54 11.76 8.40
C ILE A 348 -26.24 11.04 9.56
N ASN A 349 -27.54 10.73 9.40
CA ASN A 349 -28.36 10.04 10.40
C ASN A 349 -28.48 8.53 10.13
N THR A 350 -27.80 8.02 9.10
CA THR A 350 -27.77 6.59 8.77
C THR A 350 -26.48 5.97 9.31
N PRO A 351 -26.54 5.16 10.38
CA PRO A 351 -25.35 4.53 10.94
C PRO A 351 -24.61 3.66 9.92
N VAL A 352 -23.28 3.56 10.06
CA VAL A 352 -22.41 2.78 9.16
C VAL A 352 -22.89 1.32 9.01
N GLU A 353 -23.46 0.74 10.05
CA GLU A 353 -24.06 -0.60 10.05
C GLU A 353 -25.21 -0.71 9.05
N LYS A 354 -26.09 0.29 9.00
CA LYS A 354 -27.22 0.31 8.07
C LYS A 354 -26.75 0.54 6.63
N SER A 355 -25.76 1.42 6.44
CA SER A 355 -25.13 1.62 5.13
C SER A 355 -24.41 0.37 4.64
N SER A 356 -23.78 -0.39 5.54
CA SER A 356 -23.14 -1.68 5.21
C SER A 356 -24.17 -2.70 4.74
N ALA A 357 -25.30 -2.82 5.45
CA ALA A 357 -26.39 -3.70 5.02
C ALA A 357 -27.01 -3.26 3.67
N ALA A 358 -27.11 -1.95 3.40
CA ALA A 358 -27.59 -1.43 2.11
C ALA A 358 -26.59 -1.69 0.96
N TRP A 359 -25.29 -1.68 1.26
CA TRP A 359 -24.25 -2.06 0.31
C TRP A 359 -24.41 -3.52 -0.14
N ASP A 360 -24.61 -4.44 0.79
CA ASP A 360 -24.82 -5.86 0.50
C ASP A 360 -25.98 -6.08 -0.48
N GLN A 361 -27.09 -5.38 -0.24
CA GLN A 361 -28.27 -5.42 -1.11
C GLN A 361 -27.96 -4.89 -2.52
N THR A 362 -27.19 -3.81 -2.61
CA THR A 362 -26.81 -3.18 -3.89
C THR A 362 -26.00 -4.15 -4.75
N ILE A 363 -25.01 -4.85 -4.16
CA ILE A 363 -24.18 -5.82 -4.88
C ILE A 363 -25.01 -7.05 -5.29
N GLN A 364 -25.85 -7.57 -4.39
CA GLN A 364 -26.73 -8.70 -4.71
C GLN A 364 -27.69 -8.37 -5.86
N GLN A 365 -28.21 -7.15 -5.92
CA GLN A 365 -29.10 -6.72 -6.99
C GLN A 365 -28.36 -6.62 -8.34
N LYS A 366 -27.16 -6.04 -8.37
CA LYS A 366 -26.33 -6.00 -9.59
C LYS A 366 -26.00 -7.40 -10.11
N HIS A 367 -25.68 -8.34 -9.23
CA HIS A 367 -25.43 -9.72 -9.62
C HIS A 367 -26.68 -10.37 -10.23
N LYS A 368 -27.87 -10.12 -9.67
CA LYS A 368 -29.14 -10.62 -10.22
C LYS A 368 -29.46 -10.03 -11.60
N GLU A 369 -29.28 -8.73 -11.78
CA GLU A 369 -29.49 -8.05 -13.07
C GLU A 369 -28.52 -8.58 -14.14
N GLN A 370 -27.25 -8.76 -13.80
CA GLN A 370 -26.25 -9.30 -14.71
C GLN A 370 -26.52 -10.77 -15.08
N ALA A 371 -27.01 -11.57 -14.13
CA ALA A 371 -27.44 -12.94 -14.39
C ALA A 371 -28.66 -12.99 -15.34
N GLN A 372 -29.64 -12.09 -15.16
CA GLN A 372 -30.79 -11.99 -16.06
C GLN A 372 -30.40 -11.55 -17.48
N LEU A 373 -29.50 -10.56 -17.61
CA LEU A 373 -28.98 -10.11 -18.91
C LEU A 373 -28.26 -11.24 -19.65
N THR A 374 -27.47 -12.03 -18.92
CA THR A 374 -26.77 -13.19 -19.48
C THR A 374 -27.77 -14.24 -19.98
N GLN A 375 -28.80 -14.56 -19.18
CA GLN A 375 -29.85 -15.51 -19.59
C GLN A 375 -30.66 -15.02 -20.80
N GLN A 376 -30.92 -13.70 -20.93
CA GLN A 376 -31.61 -13.14 -22.09
C GLN A 376 -30.76 -13.19 -23.37
N GLN A 377 -29.44 -12.99 -23.28
CA GLN A 377 -28.53 -13.13 -24.43
C GLN A 377 -28.40 -14.58 -24.89
N GLU A 378 -28.47 -15.55 -23.98
CA GLU A 378 -28.44 -16.97 -24.32
C GLU A 378 -29.73 -17.49 -24.97
N GLN A 379 -30.87 -16.78 -24.81
CA GLN A 379 -32.17 -17.16 -25.39
C GLN A 379 -32.41 -16.67 -26.83
N HIS A 380 -31.54 -15.82 -27.40
CA HIS A 380 -31.60 -15.43 -28.82
C HIS A 380 -30.34 -15.84 -29.60
N PRO A 381 -30.19 -17.11 -30.01
CA PRO A 381 -29.21 -17.46 -31.04
C PRO A 381 -29.68 -16.91 -32.39
N GLN A 382 -28.93 -15.98 -32.97
CA GLN A 382 -29.20 -15.48 -34.32
C GLN A 382 -29.09 -16.59 -35.36
N THR A 383 -30.22 -16.91 -35.97
CA THR A 383 -30.36 -17.70 -37.19
C THR A 383 -29.90 -16.90 -38.40
N SER A 384 -28.60 -16.80 -38.64
CA SER A 384 -28.07 -16.15 -39.86
C SER A 384 -26.85 -16.88 -40.44
N SER A 385 -27.08 -18.07 -40.97
CA SER A 385 -26.19 -18.70 -41.95
C SER A 385 -27.01 -19.08 -43.19
N ARG A 386 -27.31 -18.09 -44.03
CA ARG A 386 -27.70 -18.34 -45.43
C ARG A 386 -26.50 -18.11 -46.33
N THR A 387 -26.01 -19.25 -46.80
CA THR A 387 -25.14 -19.54 -47.94
C THR A 387 -25.20 -18.50 -49.06
N ASN A 388 -24.03 -17.98 -49.47
CA ASN A 388 -23.86 -17.25 -50.73
C ASN A 388 -23.07 -18.14 -51.71
N THR A 389 -23.80 -18.86 -52.57
CA THR A 389 -23.24 -19.57 -53.73
C THR A 389 -23.10 -18.59 -54.90
N SER A 390 -21.87 -18.33 -55.34
CA SER A 390 -21.58 -17.68 -56.63
C SER A 390 -21.96 -18.57 -57.81
N PRO A 391 -22.56 -18.04 -58.89
CA PRO A 391 -22.56 -18.68 -60.20
C PRO A 391 -21.40 -18.13 -61.05
N GLY A 392 -20.49 -19.01 -61.47
CA GLY A 392 -19.47 -18.73 -62.50
C GLY A 392 -19.71 -19.64 -63.70
N MET A 393 -19.64 -19.02 -64.89
CA MET A 393 -19.90 -19.57 -66.23
C MET A 393 -19.19 -20.88 -66.58
#